data_AF-A0A2U3YZ94-F1
#
_entry.id   AF-A0A2U3YZ94-F1
#
_cell.length_a   1.000
_cell.length_b   1.000
_cell.length_c   1.000
_cell.angle_alpha   90.00
_cell.angle_beta   90.00
_cell.angle_gamma   90.00
#
_symmetry.space_group_name_H-M   'P 1'
#
loop_
_entity.id
_entity.type
_entity.pdbx_description
1 polymer ?
#
loop_
_entity_poly.entity_id
_entity_poly.type
_entity_poly.pdbx_seq_one_letter_code
_entity_poly.pdbx_strand_id
1 'polypeptide(L)'
;MRKGGTSRANKLEPVPSTRLFQVQGTSTNNTKAFEVQPRASFLNSNDVFILKTQSCCYLWCGKGCSGDEREMAKMVADTISRTEKQVVVEGQEPASFWVALGGKAPYASTKRLQKETLAITPRLFECSNQTGRFLATEIPDFNQDDLEEDDVFLLDVWDQVFFWIGQHAKEEEKKAAAITAQEYLKTHPSGRDPETPIIVVKQGHEPPTFTGWFLAWDPFKWSNTKSYEDLKAELGNSGDWDQITAEITNPKLDMFNANSNLVSGPLPIFPLEQLVNKPVEELPEGVDPSRKEEHLSIEDFTKALGMTPTAFSALPRWKQHHLKKEKGLF
;
A
#
# COMPACT_ATOMS: atom_id res chain seq x y z
N MET A 1 11.79 4.05 -6.47
CA MET A 1 12.67 4.11 -5.26
C MET A 1 11.88 4.63 -4.06
N ARG A 2 11.83 3.91 -2.91
CA ARG A 2 11.25 4.44 -1.66
C ARG A 2 12.28 5.30 -0.91
N LYS A 3 11.91 6.52 -0.51
CA LYS A 3 12.62 7.33 0.50
C LYS A 3 11.61 7.68 1.59
N GLY A 4 11.72 7.07 2.77
CA GLY A 4 10.73 7.27 3.84
C GLY A 4 10.82 6.33 5.04
N GLY A 5 11.98 5.71 5.29
CA GLY A 5 12.22 4.92 6.52
C GLY A 5 12.87 5.80 7.59
N THR A 6 12.13 6.17 8.64
CA THR A 6 12.69 6.96 9.75
C THR A 6 13.39 6.07 10.77
N SER A 7 14.72 5.95 10.69
CA SER A 7 15.57 5.64 11.85
C SER A 7 17.03 6.06 11.64
N ARG A 8 17.46 7.02 12.47
CA ARG A 8 18.84 7.40 12.86
C ARG A 8 20.02 7.03 11.91
N ALA A 9 20.41 7.99 11.07
CA ALA A 9 21.82 8.38 10.89
C ALA A 9 21.91 9.78 10.27
N ASN A 10 22.96 10.55 10.60
CA ASN A 10 22.99 12.00 10.40
C ASN A 10 23.41 12.41 8.97
N LYS A 11 22.54 12.18 7.97
CA LYS A 11 22.58 12.86 6.66
C LYS A 11 21.35 13.75 6.53
N LEU A 12 21.50 15.03 6.89
CA LEU A 12 20.55 16.06 6.47
C LEU A 12 20.65 16.26 4.95
N GLU A 13 19.88 15.47 4.19
CA GLU A 13 19.40 16.01 2.91
C GLU A 13 18.67 17.32 3.23
N PRO A 14 19.00 18.44 2.55
CA PRO A 14 18.38 19.71 2.85
C PRO A 14 16.87 19.59 2.62
N VAL A 15 16.09 19.77 3.69
CA VAL A 15 14.63 19.63 3.66
C VAL A 15 14.10 20.46 2.48
N PRO A 16 13.35 19.87 1.53
CA PRO A 16 12.91 20.57 0.34
C PRO A 16 12.27 21.92 0.66
N SER A 17 12.76 22.96 -0.01
CA SER A 17 12.31 24.35 0.19
C SER A 17 10.81 24.49 -0.04
N THR A 18 10.29 23.74 -1.02
CA THR A 18 8.88 23.59 -1.34
C THR A 18 8.45 22.13 -1.23
N ARG A 19 7.29 21.88 -0.61
CA ARG A 19 6.63 20.57 -0.53
C ARG A 19 5.13 20.75 -0.81
N LEU A 20 4.52 19.78 -1.48
CA LEU A 20 3.09 19.77 -1.80
C LEU A 20 2.48 18.51 -1.20
N PHE A 21 1.34 18.65 -0.52
CA PHE A 21 0.59 17.52 0.03
C PHE A 21 -0.81 17.50 -0.57
N GLN A 22 -1.24 16.36 -1.09
CA GLN A 22 -2.63 16.08 -1.48
C GLN A 22 -3.38 15.56 -0.24
N VAL A 23 -4.53 16.14 0.07
CA VAL A 23 -5.42 15.74 1.16
C VAL A 23 -6.73 15.30 0.54
N GLN A 24 -7.02 14.01 0.60
CA GLN A 24 -8.18 13.39 -0.03
C GLN A 24 -8.94 12.51 0.96
N GLY A 25 -10.27 12.55 0.92
CA GLY A 25 -11.15 11.72 1.72
C GLY A 25 -12.62 12.08 1.59
N THR A 26 -13.50 11.16 1.99
CA THR A 26 -14.97 11.36 1.99
C THR A 26 -15.56 11.46 3.40
N SER A 27 -14.74 11.26 4.43
CA SER A 27 -15.12 11.30 5.84
C SER A 27 -13.88 11.48 6.73
N THR A 28 -14.05 12.05 7.91
CA THR A 28 -13.02 12.16 8.97
C THR A 28 -12.22 10.87 9.23
N ASN A 29 -12.79 9.69 9.00
CA ASN A 29 -12.14 8.39 9.23
C ASN A 29 -11.27 7.89 8.05
N ASN A 30 -11.50 8.37 6.82
CA ASN A 30 -10.74 7.93 5.63
C ASN A 30 -9.93 9.04 4.96
N THR A 31 -10.04 10.29 5.41
CA THR A 31 -9.20 11.39 4.90
C THR A 31 -7.71 11.18 5.23
N LYS A 32 -6.88 11.20 4.20
CA LYS A 32 -5.43 10.99 4.28
C LYS A 32 -4.69 12.17 3.62
N ALA A 33 -3.47 12.44 4.09
CA ALA A 33 -2.58 13.43 3.48
C ALA A 33 -1.29 12.75 3.00
N PHE A 34 -0.95 12.92 1.72
CA PHE A 34 0.24 12.33 1.09
C PHE A 34 1.10 13.42 0.44
N GLU A 35 2.43 13.32 0.59
CA GLU A 35 3.37 14.23 -0.08
C GLU A 35 3.51 13.84 -1.56
N VAL A 36 3.32 14.82 -2.45
CA VAL A 36 3.39 14.68 -3.91
C VAL A 36 4.41 15.68 -4.49
N GLN A 37 4.77 15.54 -5.77
CA GLN A 37 5.73 16.47 -6.37
C GLN A 37 5.16 17.91 -6.37
N PRO A 38 5.93 18.94 -5.99
CA PRO A 38 5.45 20.33 -5.95
C PRO A 38 5.38 20.95 -7.36
N ARG A 39 4.45 20.46 -8.17
CA ARG A 39 4.18 20.88 -9.54
C ARG A 39 2.68 21.04 -9.76
N ALA A 40 2.28 22.03 -10.57
CA ALA A 40 0.88 22.31 -10.83
C ALA A 40 0.11 21.12 -11.44
N SER A 41 0.78 20.24 -12.18
CA SER A 41 0.17 19.04 -12.79
C SER A 41 -0.31 17.98 -11.79
N PHE A 42 0.11 18.06 -10.52
CA PHE A 42 -0.33 17.17 -9.44
C PHE A 42 -1.57 17.70 -8.69
N LEU A 43 -2.06 18.91 -9.02
CA LEU A 43 -3.31 19.42 -8.45
C LEU A 43 -4.53 18.64 -8.96
N ASN A 44 -5.59 18.61 -8.14
CA ASN A 44 -6.84 17.96 -8.46
C ASN A 44 -8.01 18.79 -7.93
N SER A 45 -8.94 19.18 -8.80
CA SER A 45 -10.15 19.92 -8.42
C SER A 45 -11.02 19.22 -7.38
N ASN A 46 -10.90 17.90 -7.22
CA ASN A 46 -11.66 17.13 -6.25
C ASN A 46 -11.14 17.27 -4.81
N ASP A 47 -9.88 17.65 -4.60
CA ASP A 47 -9.20 17.48 -3.31
C ASP A 47 -8.68 18.81 -2.74
N VAL A 48 -8.11 18.79 -1.53
CA VAL A 48 -7.39 19.93 -0.93
C VAL A 48 -5.89 19.72 -1.02
N PHE A 49 -5.13 20.79 -1.26
CA PHE A 49 -3.67 20.74 -1.36
C PHE A 49 -2.98 21.71 -0.41
N ILE A 50 -1.93 21.25 0.26
CA ILE A 50 -1.09 22.06 1.14
C ILE A 50 0.24 22.31 0.44
N LEU A 51 0.48 23.54 -0.01
CA LEU A 51 1.75 23.96 -0.60
C LEU A 51 2.57 24.72 0.46
N LYS A 52 3.53 24.04 1.08
CA LYS A 52 4.47 24.64 2.02
C LYS A 52 5.71 25.11 1.26
N THR A 53 6.03 26.40 1.35
CA THR A 53 7.30 26.98 0.86
C THR A 53 8.22 27.35 2.04
N GLN A 54 9.26 28.13 1.81
CA GLN A 54 10.08 28.72 2.88
C GLN A 54 9.39 29.90 3.58
N SER A 55 8.52 30.63 2.88
CA SER A 55 7.94 31.91 3.32
C SER A 55 6.43 31.89 3.54
N CYS A 56 5.72 30.92 2.96
CA CYS A 56 4.26 30.83 3.01
C CYS A 56 3.80 29.37 3.09
N CYS A 57 2.59 29.16 3.59
CA CYS A 57 1.87 27.90 3.49
C CYS A 57 0.51 28.19 2.85
N TYR A 58 0.27 27.65 1.66
CA TYR A 58 -1.01 27.80 0.98
C TYR A 58 -1.88 26.57 1.23
N LEU A 59 -3.15 26.81 1.56
CA LEU A 59 -4.22 25.82 1.58
C LEU A 59 -5.05 26.04 0.30
N TRP A 60 -4.72 25.31 -0.76
CA TRP A 60 -5.45 25.36 -2.03
C TRP A 60 -6.65 24.41 -1.98
N CYS A 61 -7.85 24.94 -2.15
CA CYS A 61 -9.10 24.19 -2.12
C CYS A 61 -9.62 24.01 -3.56
N GLY A 62 -9.64 22.77 -4.05
CA GLY A 62 -10.32 22.40 -5.29
C GLY A 62 -11.84 22.64 -5.18
N LYS A 63 -12.53 22.88 -6.29
CA LYS A 63 -13.98 23.15 -6.27
C LYS A 63 -14.84 21.98 -5.79
N GLY A 64 -14.35 20.76 -5.93
CA GLY A 64 -15.00 19.53 -5.47
C GLY A 64 -14.59 19.09 -4.08
N CYS A 65 -13.71 19.81 -3.38
CA CYS A 65 -13.27 19.37 -2.06
C CYS A 65 -14.35 19.47 -0.98
N SER A 66 -14.39 18.47 -0.11
CA SER A 66 -15.30 18.34 1.03
C SER A 66 -14.94 19.27 2.19
N GLY A 67 -15.85 19.38 3.17
CA GLY A 67 -15.55 20.00 4.47
C GLY A 67 -14.43 19.28 5.23
N ASP A 68 -14.49 17.95 5.28
CA ASP A 68 -13.58 17.10 6.05
C ASP A 68 -12.14 17.15 5.51
N GLU A 69 -11.95 17.23 4.19
CA GLU A 69 -10.62 17.44 3.59
C GLU A 69 -10.05 18.81 3.94
N ARG A 70 -10.89 19.86 3.99
CA ARG A 70 -10.46 21.21 4.40
C ARG A 70 -10.07 21.27 5.87
N GLU A 71 -10.78 20.56 6.74
CA GLU A 71 -10.43 20.45 8.16
C GLU A 71 -9.14 19.64 8.37
N MET A 72 -9.01 18.47 7.73
CA MET A 72 -7.78 17.68 7.76
C MET A 72 -6.58 18.48 7.21
N ALA A 73 -6.74 19.14 6.07
CA ALA A 73 -5.67 19.93 5.47
C ALA A 73 -5.20 21.06 6.40
N LYS A 74 -6.12 21.69 7.14
CA LYS A 74 -5.79 22.69 8.17
C LYS A 74 -4.99 22.05 9.32
N MET A 75 -5.42 20.92 9.86
CA MET A 75 -4.68 20.21 10.94
C MET A 75 -3.26 19.81 10.51
N VAL A 76 -3.11 19.30 9.28
CA VAL A 76 -1.79 18.97 8.71
C VAL A 76 -0.97 20.24 8.49
N ALA A 77 -1.55 21.31 7.95
CA ALA A 77 -0.86 22.59 7.72
C ALA A 77 -0.38 23.25 9.03
N ASP A 78 -1.16 23.17 10.11
CA ASP A 78 -0.77 23.62 11.45
C ASP A 78 0.37 22.77 12.05
N THR A 79 0.43 21.48 11.70
CA THR A 79 1.52 20.57 12.11
C THR A 79 2.81 20.85 11.34
N ILE A 80 2.75 21.10 10.03
CA ILE A 80 3.94 21.25 9.17
C ILE A 80 4.43 22.69 8.98
N SER A 81 3.64 23.70 9.34
CA SER A 81 4.03 25.12 9.26
C SER A 81 3.56 25.95 10.45
N ARG A 82 4.47 26.77 10.98
CA ARG A 82 4.19 27.81 11.97
C ARG A 82 3.81 29.16 11.35
N THR A 83 3.90 29.31 10.02
CA THR A 83 3.49 30.55 9.33
C THR A 83 1.97 30.69 9.35
N GLU A 84 1.50 31.90 9.07
CA GLU A 84 0.13 32.11 8.61
C GLU A 84 -0.15 31.24 7.37
N LYS A 85 -1.40 30.78 7.24
CA LYS A 85 -1.85 29.93 6.14
C LYS A 85 -2.73 30.76 5.21
N GLN A 86 -2.31 30.91 3.97
CA GLN A 86 -3.12 31.57 2.95
C GLN A 86 -4.09 30.54 2.34
N VAL A 87 -5.38 30.68 2.63
CA VAL A 87 -6.42 29.91 1.92
C VAL A 87 -6.53 30.44 0.50
N VAL A 88 -6.51 29.54 -0.47
CA VAL A 88 -6.59 29.81 -1.90
C VAL A 88 -7.71 28.97 -2.49
N VAL A 89 -8.66 29.58 -3.18
CA VAL A 89 -9.74 28.86 -3.87
C VAL A 89 -9.34 28.63 -5.31
N GLU A 90 -9.62 27.44 -5.85
CA GLU A 90 -9.38 27.12 -7.27
C GLU A 90 -9.96 28.20 -8.22
N GLY A 91 -9.11 28.72 -9.10
CA GLY A 91 -9.41 29.82 -10.02
C GLY A 91 -9.14 31.22 -9.47
N GLN A 92 -8.77 31.36 -8.19
CA GLN A 92 -8.39 32.62 -7.54
C GLN A 92 -6.93 32.57 -7.03
N GLU A 93 -6.08 31.77 -7.67
CA GLU A 93 -4.70 31.57 -7.20
C GLU A 93 -3.80 32.79 -7.48
N PRO A 94 -3.05 33.30 -6.48
CA PRO A 94 -2.11 34.38 -6.70
C PRO A 94 -0.93 33.91 -7.57
N ALA A 95 -0.29 34.85 -8.29
CA ALA A 95 0.87 34.52 -9.13
C ALA A 95 2.01 33.82 -8.36
N SER A 96 2.19 34.15 -7.08
CA SER A 96 3.18 33.52 -6.19
C SER A 96 2.94 32.03 -5.94
N PHE A 97 1.68 31.57 -5.95
CA PHE A 97 1.32 30.16 -5.83
C PHE A 97 1.80 29.38 -7.06
N TRP A 98 1.51 29.89 -8.26
CA TRP A 98 1.97 29.26 -9.50
C TRP A 98 3.50 29.27 -9.63
N VAL A 99 4.17 30.36 -9.25
CA VAL A 99 5.64 30.41 -9.24
C VAL A 99 6.23 29.36 -8.28
N ALA A 100 5.64 29.17 -7.10
CA ALA A 100 6.07 28.16 -6.14
C ALA A 100 5.90 26.70 -6.65
N LEU A 101 4.97 26.46 -7.58
CA LEU A 101 4.76 25.17 -8.27
C LEU A 101 5.57 25.01 -9.57
N GLY A 102 6.51 25.93 -9.86
CA GLY A 102 7.30 25.91 -11.09
C GLY A 102 6.55 26.38 -12.35
N GLY A 103 5.41 27.05 -12.19
CA GLY A 103 4.55 27.55 -13.26
C GLY A 103 3.13 26.98 -13.21
N LYS A 104 2.21 27.59 -13.97
CA LYS A 104 0.86 27.06 -14.18
C LYS A 104 0.88 26.00 -15.28
N ALA A 105 0.30 24.84 -15.03
CA ALA A 105 0.16 23.74 -15.97
C ALA A 105 -1.27 23.18 -15.94
N PRO A 106 -1.70 22.40 -16.95
CA PRO A 106 -2.94 21.61 -16.88
C PRO A 106 -2.88 20.58 -15.74
N TYR A 107 -4.02 20.33 -15.11
CA TYR A 107 -4.17 19.40 -13.97
C TYR A 107 -5.57 18.78 -13.95
N ALA A 108 -5.80 17.80 -13.07
CA ALA A 108 -7.05 17.05 -13.01
C ALA A 108 -8.23 17.96 -12.59
N SER A 109 -9.07 18.36 -13.55
CA SER A 109 -10.01 19.47 -13.34
C SER A 109 -11.32 19.34 -14.15
N THR A 110 -11.81 18.13 -14.36
CA THR A 110 -13.08 17.90 -15.07
C THR A 110 -14.27 18.47 -14.30
N LYS A 111 -15.38 18.74 -14.99
CA LYS A 111 -16.66 19.14 -14.35
C LYS A 111 -17.19 18.12 -13.33
N ARG A 112 -16.72 16.86 -13.40
CA ARG A 112 -17.09 15.78 -12.47
C ARG A 112 -16.26 15.87 -11.19
N LEU A 113 -14.95 16.10 -11.30
CA LEU A 113 -14.03 16.35 -10.18
C LEU A 113 -14.32 17.67 -9.45
N GLN A 114 -15.01 18.63 -10.08
CA GLN A 114 -15.43 19.90 -9.46
C GLN A 114 -16.73 19.80 -8.64
N LYS A 115 -17.24 18.59 -8.30
CA LYS A 115 -18.52 18.41 -7.58
C LYS A 115 -18.32 17.83 -6.18
N GLU A 116 -18.53 18.67 -5.16
CA GLU A 116 -18.41 18.30 -3.73
C GLU A 116 -19.30 17.13 -3.32
N THR A 117 -20.54 17.03 -3.84
CA THR A 117 -21.43 15.90 -3.56
C THR A 117 -21.52 14.96 -4.75
N LEU A 118 -20.81 13.83 -4.67
CA LEU A 118 -20.97 12.71 -5.59
C LEU A 118 -22.07 11.78 -5.07
N ALA A 119 -23.29 11.86 -5.64
CA ALA A 119 -24.37 10.91 -5.33
C ALA A 119 -24.03 9.44 -5.69
N ILE A 120 -23.02 9.27 -6.55
CA ILE A 120 -22.45 8.00 -7.00
C ILE A 120 -20.94 8.18 -7.02
N THR A 121 -20.23 7.39 -6.23
CA THR A 121 -18.77 7.36 -6.13
C THR A 121 -18.14 6.60 -7.30
N PRO A 122 -16.85 6.86 -7.62
CA PRO A 122 -16.09 6.01 -8.53
C PRO A 122 -16.06 4.55 -8.05
N ARG A 123 -16.03 3.61 -9.00
CA ARG A 123 -15.89 2.16 -8.74
C ARG A 123 -14.86 1.58 -9.69
N LEU A 124 -13.84 0.90 -9.14
CA LEU A 124 -12.82 0.19 -9.92
C LEU A 124 -13.17 -1.30 -9.95
N PHE A 125 -13.06 -1.91 -11.13
CA PHE A 125 -13.21 -3.36 -11.30
C PHE A 125 -11.99 -3.93 -12.04
N GLU A 126 -11.38 -4.94 -11.45
CA GLU A 126 -10.40 -5.83 -12.10
C GLU A 126 -11.14 -6.81 -13.01
N CYS A 127 -10.69 -6.98 -14.25
CA CYS A 127 -11.28 -7.87 -15.25
C CYS A 127 -10.28 -8.94 -15.70
N SER A 128 -10.16 -10.01 -14.93
CA SER A 128 -9.15 -11.06 -15.10
C SER A 128 -9.72 -12.42 -15.49
N ASN A 129 -8.91 -13.26 -16.18
CA ASN A 129 -9.20 -14.66 -16.42
C ASN A 129 -8.33 -15.65 -15.60
N GLN A 130 -7.45 -15.15 -14.72
CA GLN A 130 -6.48 -15.97 -13.96
C GLN A 130 -7.11 -17.17 -13.21
N THR A 131 -8.37 -17.06 -12.77
CA THR A 131 -9.11 -18.15 -12.09
C THR A 131 -9.64 -19.27 -13.02
N GLY A 132 -9.28 -19.24 -14.30
CA GLY A 132 -9.78 -20.16 -15.34
C GLY A 132 -11.18 -19.79 -15.89
N ARG A 133 -11.79 -18.74 -15.34
CA ARG A 133 -13.00 -18.07 -15.85
C ARG A 133 -12.77 -16.58 -15.82
N PHE A 134 -13.34 -15.86 -16.79
CA PHE A 134 -13.37 -14.41 -16.76
C PHE A 134 -14.28 -13.91 -15.62
N LEU A 135 -13.79 -12.98 -14.81
CA LEU A 135 -14.53 -12.35 -13.72
C LEU A 135 -14.21 -10.85 -13.66
N ALA A 136 -15.25 -10.04 -13.41
CA ALA A 136 -15.10 -8.64 -13.03
C ALA A 136 -15.27 -8.52 -11.50
N THR A 137 -14.20 -8.16 -10.79
CA THR A 137 -14.15 -8.06 -9.32
C THR A 137 -14.02 -6.60 -8.91
N GLU A 138 -14.90 -6.11 -8.03
CA GLU A 138 -14.83 -4.73 -7.52
C GLU A 138 -13.70 -4.56 -6.49
N ILE A 139 -12.88 -3.52 -6.66
CA ILE A 139 -11.82 -3.14 -5.73
C ILE A 139 -12.29 -1.90 -4.92
N PRO A 140 -12.61 -2.05 -3.62
CA PRO A 140 -12.94 -0.93 -2.75
C PRO A 140 -11.68 -0.16 -2.33
N ASP A 141 -11.83 1.14 -2.02
CA ASP A 141 -10.75 2.02 -1.54
C ASP A 141 -9.47 2.00 -2.41
N PHE A 142 -9.66 1.86 -3.72
CA PHE A 142 -8.61 1.60 -4.69
C PHE A 142 -7.54 2.70 -4.79
N ASN A 143 -6.36 2.31 -5.25
CA ASN A 143 -5.18 3.15 -5.43
C ASN A 143 -4.37 2.68 -6.66
N GLN A 144 -3.25 3.35 -6.97
CA GLN A 144 -2.46 3.02 -8.17
C GLN A 144 -1.76 1.64 -8.08
N ASP A 145 -1.57 1.10 -6.87
CA ASP A 145 -0.99 -0.24 -6.67
C ASP A 145 -1.95 -1.40 -7.01
N ASP A 146 -3.25 -1.13 -7.14
CA ASP A 146 -4.24 -2.12 -7.56
C ASP A 146 -4.31 -2.28 -9.10
N LEU A 147 -3.65 -1.41 -9.87
CA LEU A 147 -3.60 -1.50 -11.34
C LEU A 147 -2.46 -2.45 -11.78
N GLU A 148 -2.78 -3.75 -11.88
CA GLU A 148 -1.84 -4.79 -12.31
C GLU A 148 -1.54 -4.74 -13.81
N GLU A 149 -0.27 -4.89 -14.18
CA GLU A 149 0.21 -4.72 -15.57
C GLU A 149 -0.23 -5.87 -16.51
N ASP A 150 -0.58 -7.02 -15.95
CA ASP A 150 -1.03 -8.25 -16.65
C ASP A 150 -2.55 -8.31 -16.90
N ASP A 151 -3.32 -7.30 -16.46
CA ASP A 151 -4.78 -7.34 -16.44
C ASP A 151 -5.45 -6.06 -16.99
N VAL A 152 -6.79 -6.08 -17.06
CA VAL A 152 -7.63 -5.00 -17.60
C VAL A 152 -8.54 -4.47 -16.50
N PHE A 153 -8.73 -3.15 -16.44
CA PHE A 153 -9.49 -2.51 -15.37
C PHE A 153 -10.58 -1.59 -15.91
N LEU A 154 -11.76 -1.62 -15.28
CA LEU A 154 -12.87 -0.71 -15.54
C LEU A 154 -13.00 0.28 -14.39
N LEU A 155 -12.81 1.57 -14.65
CA LEU A 155 -13.09 2.63 -13.67
C LEU A 155 -14.37 3.37 -14.10
N ASP A 156 -15.47 3.08 -13.42
CA ASP A 156 -16.76 3.74 -13.62
C ASP A 156 -16.87 4.98 -12.72
N VAL A 157 -16.96 6.16 -13.32
CA VAL A 157 -17.12 7.45 -12.61
C VAL A 157 -18.51 8.07 -12.83
N TRP A 158 -19.45 7.25 -13.31
CA TRP A 158 -20.84 7.54 -13.69
C TRP A 158 -21.05 8.19 -15.07
N ASP A 159 -20.47 9.36 -15.32
CA ASP A 159 -20.64 10.09 -16.61
C ASP A 159 -19.71 9.59 -17.72
N GLN A 160 -18.79 8.68 -17.39
CA GLN A 160 -17.90 7.98 -18.30
C GLN A 160 -17.37 6.71 -17.61
N VAL A 161 -16.99 5.71 -18.40
CA VAL A 161 -16.28 4.51 -17.93
C VAL A 161 -14.90 4.50 -18.57
N PHE A 162 -13.83 4.41 -17.79
CA PHE A 162 -12.50 4.20 -18.33
C PHE A 162 -12.20 2.70 -18.47
N PHE A 163 -11.60 2.35 -19.59
CA PHE A 163 -11.14 1.01 -19.91
C PHE A 163 -9.62 1.02 -19.91
N TRP A 164 -9.02 0.79 -18.74
CA TRP A 164 -7.56 0.81 -18.56
C TRP A 164 -6.97 -0.55 -18.94
N ILE A 165 -5.91 -0.53 -19.73
CA ILE A 165 -5.25 -1.74 -20.27
C ILE A 165 -3.80 -1.77 -19.78
N GLY A 166 -3.47 -2.79 -19.00
CA GLY A 166 -2.10 -3.11 -18.59
C GLY A 166 -1.21 -3.47 -19.77
N GLN A 167 0.10 -3.24 -19.63
CA GLN A 167 1.09 -3.44 -20.68
C GLN A 167 1.18 -4.89 -21.17
N HIS A 168 0.85 -5.85 -20.29
CA HIS A 168 0.96 -7.29 -20.52
C HIS A 168 -0.40 -8.01 -20.61
N ALA A 169 -1.50 -7.28 -20.43
CA ALA A 169 -2.88 -7.77 -20.54
C ALA A 169 -3.14 -8.66 -21.76
N LYS A 170 -3.79 -9.82 -21.55
CA LYS A 170 -4.08 -10.79 -22.63
C LYS A 170 -5.16 -10.27 -23.56
N GLU A 171 -5.13 -10.71 -24.81
CA GLU A 171 -6.08 -10.22 -25.82
C GLU A 171 -7.49 -10.77 -25.61
N GLU A 172 -7.59 -11.94 -24.98
CA GLU A 172 -8.82 -12.59 -24.54
C GLU A 172 -9.49 -11.80 -23.40
N GLU A 173 -8.69 -11.32 -22.44
CA GLU A 173 -9.16 -10.48 -21.31
C GLU A 173 -9.67 -9.14 -21.80
N LYS A 174 -8.94 -8.45 -22.69
CA LYS A 174 -9.41 -7.19 -23.31
C LYS A 174 -10.75 -7.36 -24.02
N LYS A 175 -10.92 -8.44 -24.79
CA LYS A 175 -12.19 -8.71 -25.50
C LYS A 175 -13.34 -9.01 -24.53
N ALA A 176 -13.10 -9.86 -23.53
CA ALA A 176 -14.10 -10.19 -22.53
C ALA A 176 -14.50 -8.97 -21.69
N ALA A 177 -13.52 -8.20 -21.21
CA ALA A 177 -13.74 -6.96 -20.47
C ALA A 177 -14.50 -5.91 -21.29
N ALA A 178 -14.21 -5.77 -22.59
CA ALA A 178 -14.92 -4.82 -23.44
C ALA A 178 -16.40 -5.19 -23.60
N ILE A 179 -16.71 -6.47 -23.75
CA ILE A 179 -18.10 -6.98 -23.75
C ILE A 179 -18.74 -6.73 -22.37
N THR A 180 -18.03 -7.01 -21.28
CA THR A 180 -18.52 -6.79 -19.91
C THR A 180 -18.80 -5.32 -19.61
N ALA A 181 -17.96 -4.38 -20.07
CA ALA A 181 -18.19 -2.95 -19.93
C ALA A 181 -19.47 -2.50 -20.67
N GLN A 182 -19.68 -3.00 -21.90
CA GLN A 182 -20.90 -2.72 -22.67
C GLN A 182 -22.16 -3.31 -22.01
N GLU A 183 -22.08 -4.52 -21.46
CA GLU A 183 -23.21 -5.16 -20.79
C GLU A 183 -23.52 -4.51 -19.44
N TYR A 184 -22.50 -4.13 -18.69
CA TYR A 184 -22.60 -3.37 -17.44
C TYR A 184 -23.34 -2.04 -17.64
N LEU A 185 -23.09 -1.33 -18.74
CA LEU A 185 -23.83 -0.11 -19.08
C LEU A 185 -25.31 -0.39 -19.39
N LYS A 186 -25.60 -1.41 -20.21
CA LYS A 186 -26.98 -1.78 -20.62
C LYS A 186 -27.84 -2.29 -19.47
N THR A 187 -27.24 -3.07 -18.56
CA THR A 187 -27.96 -3.75 -17.46
C THR A 187 -27.97 -2.95 -16.17
N HIS A 188 -27.45 -1.71 -16.17
CA HIS A 188 -27.27 -0.93 -14.97
C HIS A 188 -28.61 -0.57 -14.28
N PRO A 189 -28.86 -0.99 -13.03
CA PRO A 189 -30.19 -0.90 -12.41
C PRO A 189 -30.64 0.55 -12.17
N SER A 190 -29.70 1.49 -12.07
CA SER A 190 -29.95 2.91 -11.81
C SER A 190 -30.45 3.72 -13.03
N GLY A 191 -30.70 3.09 -14.19
CA GLY A 191 -31.23 3.77 -15.37
C GLY A 191 -30.27 4.81 -15.97
N ARG A 192 -28.96 4.52 -15.97
CA ARG A 192 -27.94 5.39 -16.60
C ARG A 192 -28.12 5.42 -18.13
N ASP A 193 -27.52 6.41 -18.77
CA ASP A 193 -27.48 6.48 -20.24
C ASP A 193 -26.64 5.31 -20.82
N PRO A 194 -27.20 4.42 -21.65
CA PRO A 194 -26.43 3.36 -22.31
C PRO A 194 -25.33 3.89 -23.25
N GLU A 195 -25.46 5.12 -23.74
CA GLU A 195 -24.45 5.81 -24.57
C GLU A 195 -23.34 6.48 -23.73
N THR A 196 -23.24 6.17 -22.43
CA THR A 196 -22.13 6.60 -21.57
C THR A 196 -20.79 6.23 -22.25
N PRO A 197 -19.88 7.19 -22.49
CA PRO A 197 -18.65 6.92 -23.23
C PRO A 197 -17.70 5.98 -22.47
N ILE A 198 -17.23 4.95 -23.17
CA ILE A 198 -16.13 4.09 -22.73
C ILE A 198 -14.83 4.67 -23.29
N ILE A 199 -13.93 5.15 -22.42
CA ILE A 199 -12.66 5.78 -22.79
C ILE A 199 -11.51 4.78 -22.57
N VAL A 200 -10.86 4.37 -23.66
CA VAL A 200 -9.69 3.49 -23.58
C VAL A 200 -8.48 4.27 -23.04
N VAL A 201 -7.86 3.72 -21.99
CA VAL A 201 -6.64 4.22 -21.37
C VAL A 201 -5.59 3.11 -21.44
N LYS A 202 -4.32 3.47 -21.65
CA LYS A 202 -3.20 2.52 -21.66
C LYS A 202 -2.24 2.86 -20.52
N GLN A 203 -1.66 1.83 -19.93
CA GLN A 203 -0.57 1.94 -18.96
C GLN A 203 0.48 2.98 -19.39
N GLY A 204 0.82 3.92 -18.50
CA GLY A 204 1.81 4.98 -18.72
C GLY A 204 1.34 6.14 -19.61
N HIS A 205 0.09 6.11 -20.08
CA HIS A 205 -0.52 7.14 -20.92
C HIS A 205 -1.87 7.64 -20.35
N GLU A 206 -2.01 7.62 -19.03
CA GLU A 206 -3.22 8.00 -18.32
C GLU A 206 -3.48 9.52 -18.41
N PRO A 207 -4.66 9.95 -18.86
CA PRO A 207 -5.00 11.36 -18.86
C PRO A 207 -5.26 11.86 -17.43
N PRO A 208 -5.09 13.16 -17.14
CA PRO A 208 -5.46 13.76 -15.85
C PRO A 208 -6.93 13.55 -15.46
N THR A 209 -7.80 13.24 -16.43
CA THR A 209 -9.20 12.89 -16.20
C THR A 209 -9.40 11.51 -15.57
N PHE A 210 -8.42 10.60 -15.72
CA PHE A 210 -8.34 9.29 -15.08
C PHE A 210 -7.54 9.36 -13.78
N THR A 211 -6.33 9.92 -13.81
CA THR A 211 -5.41 9.91 -12.65
C THR A 211 -5.95 10.71 -11.46
N GLY A 212 -6.79 11.73 -11.71
CA GLY A 212 -7.49 12.50 -10.67
C GLY A 212 -8.51 11.71 -9.83
N TRP A 213 -8.73 10.42 -10.12
CA TRP A 213 -9.54 9.54 -9.27
C TRP A 213 -8.72 8.70 -8.29
N PHE A 214 -7.38 8.82 -8.34
CA PHE A 214 -6.46 8.06 -7.51
C PHE A 214 -5.71 8.99 -6.55
N LEU A 215 -5.52 8.52 -5.31
CA LEU A 215 -4.73 9.23 -4.32
C LEU A 215 -3.23 9.20 -4.69
N ALA A 216 -2.60 10.37 -4.69
CA ALA A 216 -1.15 10.54 -4.78
C ALA A 216 -0.47 9.81 -5.95
N TRP A 217 -1.13 9.81 -7.12
CA TRP A 217 -0.66 9.18 -8.35
C TRP A 217 0.81 9.52 -8.67
N ASP A 218 1.64 8.49 -8.89
CA ASP A 218 3.02 8.60 -9.37
C ASP A 218 3.06 8.37 -10.90
N PRO A 219 3.29 9.41 -11.72
CA PRO A 219 3.46 9.26 -13.17
C PRO A 219 4.67 8.42 -13.57
N PHE A 220 5.60 8.18 -12.65
CA PHE A 220 6.85 7.47 -12.91
C PHE A 220 6.81 6.00 -12.46
N LYS A 221 5.71 5.51 -11.86
CA LYS A 221 5.59 4.15 -11.31
C LYS A 221 6.19 3.08 -12.23
N TRP A 222 5.66 2.96 -13.45
CA TRP A 222 6.07 1.97 -14.46
C TRP A 222 7.42 2.23 -15.13
N SER A 223 8.01 3.41 -14.89
CA SER A 223 9.38 3.74 -15.35
C SER A 223 10.44 3.46 -14.29
N ASN A 224 10.02 3.17 -13.06
CA ASN A 224 10.88 3.06 -11.87
C ASN A 224 10.88 1.62 -11.31
N THR A 225 10.26 0.68 -12.04
CA THR A 225 10.32 -0.78 -11.85
C THR A 225 11.74 -1.27 -12.20
N LYS A 226 12.61 -1.14 -11.20
CA LYS A 226 13.85 -1.90 -11.12
C LYS A 226 13.51 -3.39 -11.21
N SER A 227 14.23 -4.14 -12.04
CA SER A 227 14.10 -5.59 -12.13
C SER A 227 14.25 -6.21 -10.73
N TYR A 228 13.68 -7.39 -10.52
CA TYR A 228 14.01 -8.22 -9.35
C TYR A 228 15.54 -8.38 -9.21
N GLU A 229 16.26 -8.47 -10.34
CA GLU A 229 17.72 -8.52 -10.37
C GLU A 229 18.39 -7.20 -9.96
N ASP A 230 17.84 -6.05 -10.37
CA ASP A 230 18.33 -4.73 -9.97
C ASP A 230 18.12 -4.49 -8.47
N LEU A 231 16.94 -4.86 -7.94
CA LEU A 231 16.63 -4.78 -6.51
C LEU A 231 17.54 -5.71 -5.70
N LYS A 232 17.79 -6.93 -6.20
CA LYS A 232 18.73 -7.89 -5.61
C LYS A 232 20.17 -7.38 -5.65
N ALA A 233 20.58 -6.73 -6.75
CA ALA A 233 21.90 -6.13 -6.89
C ALA A 233 22.09 -4.94 -5.94
N GLU A 234 21.10 -4.06 -5.78
CA GLU A 234 21.15 -2.96 -4.83
C GLU A 234 21.19 -3.44 -3.37
N LEU A 235 20.40 -4.46 -3.01
CA LEU A 235 20.46 -5.09 -1.69
C LEU A 235 21.81 -5.80 -1.45
N GLY A 236 22.42 -6.36 -2.50
CA GLY A 236 23.71 -7.03 -2.45
C GLY A 236 24.93 -6.10 -2.39
N ASN A 237 24.79 -4.80 -2.67
CA ASN A 237 25.91 -3.85 -2.76
C ASN A 237 26.05 -2.93 -1.53
N SER A 238 25.29 -3.19 -0.45
CA SER A 238 25.40 -2.43 0.80
C SER A 238 26.42 -3.08 1.76
N GLY A 239 27.64 -2.51 1.81
CA GLY A 239 28.67 -2.87 2.80
C GLY A 239 28.32 -2.53 4.26
N ASP A 240 27.07 -2.14 4.54
CA ASP A 240 26.53 -1.95 5.89
C ASP A 240 26.20 -3.30 6.56
N TRP A 241 25.99 -4.39 5.81
CA TRP A 241 25.66 -5.69 6.41
C TRP A 241 26.77 -6.25 7.33
N ASP A 242 28.03 -5.97 7.02
CA ASP A 242 29.18 -6.36 7.86
C ASP A 242 29.27 -5.53 9.15
N GLN A 243 28.67 -4.32 9.18
CA GLN A 243 28.59 -3.49 10.39
C GLN A 243 27.37 -3.88 11.23
N ILE A 244 26.21 -4.14 10.59
CA ILE A 244 24.98 -4.56 11.28
C ILE A 244 25.18 -5.93 11.98
N THR A 245 25.88 -6.87 11.34
CA THR A 245 26.21 -8.17 11.97
C THR A 245 27.19 -8.03 13.14
N ALA A 246 28.07 -7.02 13.12
CA ALA A 246 28.97 -6.70 14.24
C ALA A 246 28.26 -5.99 15.41
N GLU A 247 27.17 -5.25 15.18
CA GLU A 247 26.36 -4.66 16.25
C GLU A 247 25.36 -5.65 16.87
N ILE A 248 24.79 -6.57 16.09
CA ILE A 248 23.86 -7.61 16.59
C ILE A 248 24.52 -8.57 17.59
N THR A 249 25.86 -8.74 17.53
CA THR A 249 26.59 -9.67 18.41
C THR A 249 26.90 -9.12 19.81
N ASN A 250 26.46 -7.90 20.16
CA ASN A 250 26.71 -7.31 21.48
C ASN A 250 25.39 -6.97 22.23
N PRO A 251 24.94 -7.81 23.17
CA PRO A 251 23.61 -7.66 23.76
C PRO A 251 23.56 -6.57 24.84
N LYS A 252 22.79 -5.51 24.61
CA LYS A 252 22.12 -4.77 25.69
C LYS A 252 20.64 -4.57 25.39
N LEU A 253 19.84 -4.99 26.37
CA LEU A 253 18.39 -5.08 26.36
C LEU A 253 17.72 -3.70 26.24
N ASP A 254 16.55 -3.62 25.62
CA ASP A 254 15.31 -3.31 26.34
C ASP A 254 14.03 -3.52 25.48
N MET A 255 13.03 -4.11 26.14
CA MET A 255 11.63 -4.44 25.77
C MET A 255 10.89 -3.35 24.94
N PHE A 256 9.82 -3.60 24.16
CA PHE A 256 8.58 -4.41 24.36
C PHE A 256 7.75 -4.39 23.04
N ASN A 257 6.53 -4.94 22.81
CA ASN A 257 5.54 -5.73 23.57
C ASN A 257 4.73 -6.70 22.62
N ALA A 258 3.41 -6.84 22.80
CA ALA A 258 2.56 -7.90 22.21
C ALA A 258 1.79 -7.52 20.93
N ASN A 259 1.71 -8.49 20.00
CA ASN A 259 0.78 -8.69 18.87
C ASN A 259 1.41 -8.85 17.47
N SER A 260 2.73 -8.80 17.34
CA SER A 260 3.43 -9.12 16.08
C SER A 260 3.49 -10.63 15.82
N ASN A 261 2.52 -11.14 15.06
CA ASN A 261 2.63 -12.45 14.41
C ASN A 261 3.74 -12.42 13.35
N LEU A 262 4.96 -12.79 13.75
CA LEU A 262 6.05 -13.05 12.83
C LEU A 262 5.92 -14.48 12.30
N VAL A 263 5.88 -14.63 10.98
CA VAL A 263 6.07 -15.92 10.30
C VAL A 263 7.40 -16.48 10.77
N SER A 264 7.38 -17.60 11.48
CA SER A 264 8.59 -18.18 12.04
C SER A 264 9.53 -18.61 10.92
N GLY A 265 10.74 -18.01 10.89
CA GLY A 265 11.89 -18.68 10.31
C GLY A 265 12.12 -20.04 11.00
N PRO A 266 13.05 -20.87 10.48
CA PRO A 266 13.33 -22.17 11.09
C PRO A 266 13.65 -22.00 12.58
N LEU A 267 12.86 -22.66 13.43
CA LEU A 267 13.07 -22.64 14.88
C LEU A 267 14.47 -23.19 15.20
N PRO A 268 15.16 -22.64 16.22
CA PRO A 268 16.45 -23.17 16.63
C PRO A 268 16.28 -24.62 17.10
N ILE A 269 17.06 -25.52 16.52
CA ILE A 269 17.06 -26.94 16.84
C ILE A 269 18.07 -27.21 17.96
N PHE A 270 17.65 -27.92 19.01
CA PHE A 270 18.49 -28.31 20.14
C PHE A 270 18.61 -29.84 20.26
N PRO A 271 19.73 -30.36 20.80
CA PRO A 271 19.87 -31.78 21.10
C PRO A 271 18.78 -32.27 22.06
N LEU A 272 18.36 -33.53 21.87
CA LEU A 272 17.26 -34.16 22.63
C LEU A 272 17.43 -34.05 24.16
N GLU A 273 18.67 -34.16 24.63
CA GLU A 273 19.07 -34.15 26.04
C GLU A 273 18.89 -32.77 26.71
N GLN A 274 18.75 -31.69 25.92
CA GLN A 274 18.49 -30.33 26.41
C GLN A 274 17.00 -30.01 26.57
N LEU A 275 16.11 -30.89 26.11
CA LEU A 275 14.65 -30.65 26.06
C LEU A 275 13.85 -31.67 26.88
N VAL A 276 14.23 -32.95 26.80
CA VAL A 276 13.56 -34.06 27.47
C VAL A 276 13.76 -34.01 28.99
N ASN A 277 12.65 -34.07 29.73
CA ASN A 277 12.61 -34.06 31.21
C ASN A 277 13.32 -32.86 31.87
N LYS A 278 13.57 -31.79 31.11
CA LYS A 278 14.12 -30.54 31.64
C LYS A 278 13.02 -29.65 32.27
N PRO A 279 13.24 -29.13 33.50
CA PRO A 279 12.37 -28.12 34.09
C PRO A 279 12.45 -26.82 33.27
N VAL A 280 11.47 -25.92 33.43
CA VAL A 280 11.33 -24.72 32.58
C VAL A 280 12.57 -23.82 32.66
N GLU A 281 13.19 -23.78 33.83
CA GLU A 281 14.37 -22.98 34.18
C GLU A 281 15.68 -23.51 33.56
N GLU A 282 15.70 -24.74 33.04
CA GLU A 282 16.86 -25.36 32.37
C GLU A 282 16.70 -25.45 30.84
N LEU A 283 15.60 -24.96 30.27
CA LEU A 283 15.38 -24.99 28.81
C LEU A 283 16.18 -23.89 28.10
N PRO A 284 16.68 -24.14 26.87
CA PRO A 284 17.29 -23.11 26.05
C PRO A 284 16.37 -21.90 25.81
N GLU A 285 16.97 -20.72 25.74
CA GLU A 285 16.23 -19.46 25.56
C GLU A 285 15.43 -19.47 24.24
N GLY A 286 14.12 -19.20 24.33
CA GLY A 286 13.19 -19.26 23.21
C GLY A 286 12.48 -20.60 22.98
N VAL A 287 12.75 -21.63 23.79
CA VAL A 287 11.99 -22.90 23.75
C VAL A 287 10.69 -22.77 24.54
N ASP A 288 9.55 -23.02 23.89
CA ASP A 288 8.25 -23.15 24.57
C ASP A 288 8.18 -24.51 25.31
N PRO A 289 8.03 -24.53 26.66
CA PRO A 289 7.97 -25.78 27.43
C PRO A 289 6.85 -26.72 26.99
N SER A 290 5.77 -26.16 26.44
CA SER A 290 4.59 -26.89 25.96
C SER A 290 4.70 -27.32 24.50
N ARG A 291 5.77 -26.95 23.78
CA ARG A 291 6.04 -27.23 22.35
C ARG A 291 7.51 -27.62 22.06
N LYS A 292 8.19 -28.20 23.06
CA LYS A 292 9.61 -28.64 22.99
C LYS A 292 9.95 -29.47 21.75
N GLU A 293 9.03 -30.27 21.24
CA GLU A 293 9.23 -31.12 20.06
C GLU A 293 9.46 -30.35 18.76
N GLU A 294 9.03 -29.09 18.68
CA GLU A 294 9.22 -28.24 17.50
C GLU A 294 10.67 -27.73 17.36
N HIS A 295 11.47 -27.91 18.41
CA HIS A 295 12.90 -27.61 18.47
C HIS A 295 13.78 -28.86 18.31
N LEU A 296 13.22 -30.01 17.90
CA LEU A 296 13.99 -31.23 17.63
C LEU A 296 14.34 -31.35 16.15
N SER A 297 15.49 -31.95 15.86
CA SER A 297 15.81 -32.42 14.51
C SER A 297 14.82 -33.52 14.10
N ILE A 298 14.63 -33.76 12.80
CA ILE A 298 13.74 -34.84 12.33
C ILE A 298 14.22 -36.21 12.87
N GLU A 299 15.53 -36.39 13.03
CA GLU A 299 16.15 -37.59 13.59
C GLU A 299 15.85 -37.72 15.10
N ASP A 300 16.08 -36.67 15.89
CA ASP A 300 15.83 -36.67 17.33
C ASP A 300 14.35 -36.74 17.67
N PHE A 301 13.50 -36.10 16.88
CA PHE A 301 12.03 -36.22 16.97
C PHE A 301 11.61 -37.68 16.77
N THR A 302 12.12 -38.33 15.72
CA THR A 302 11.79 -39.73 15.41
C THR A 302 12.35 -40.68 16.49
N LYS A 303 13.55 -40.37 17.03
CA LYS A 303 14.18 -41.09 18.16
C LYS A 303 13.40 -40.95 19.47
N ALA A 304 12.80 -39.79 19.73
CA ALA A 304 12.04 -39.50 20.95
C ALA A 304 10.60 -40.04 20.93
N LEU A 305 9.88 -39.80 19.82
CA LEU A 305 8.44 -40.07 19.69
C LEU A 305 8.14 -41.33 18.87
N GLY A 306 9.14 -41.98 18.27
CA GLY A 306 9.00 -43.23 17.50
C GLY A 306 8.27 -43.06 16.16
N MET A 307 8.05 -41.83 15.69
CA MET A 307 7.32 -41.49 14.47
C MET A 307 7.80 -40.17 13.90
N THR A 308 7.50 -39.89 12.62
CA THR A 308 7.90 -38.63 11.97
C THR A 308 7.04 -37.44 12.43
N PRO A 309 7.54 -36.19 12.32
CA PRO A 309 6.76 -34.98 12.63
C PRO A 309 5.41 -34.91 11.90
N THR A 310 5.36 -35.33 10.64
CA THR A 310 4.13 -35.37 9.82
C THR A 310 3.13 -36.41 10.33
N ALA A 311 3.60 -37.57 10.81
CA ALA A 311 2.72 -38.58 11.40
C ALA A 311 2.19 -38.13 12.77
N PHE A 312 2.99 -37.40 13.54
CA PHE A 312 2.61 -36.86 14.84
C PHE A 312 1.57 -35.73 14.71
N SER A 313 1.78 -34.78 13.80
CA SER A 313 0.87 -33.65 13.58
C SER A 313 -0.53 -34.08 13.09
N ALA A 314 -0.61 -35.24 12.42
CA ALA A 314 -1.87 -35.86 12.01
C ALA A 314 -2.65 -36.55 13.16
N LEU A 315 -2.07 -36.72 14.35
CA LEU A 315 -2.78 -37.29 15.51
C LEU A 315 -3.73 -36.28 16.16
N PRO A 316 -4.83 -36.72 16.79
CA PRO A 316 -5.66 -35.85 17.63
C PRO A 316 -4.84 -35.20 18.77
N ARG A 317 -5.08 -33.91 19.06
CA ARG A 317 -4.33 -33.12 20.07
C ARG A 317 -4.20 -33.83 21.44
N TRP A 318 -5.24 -34.50 21.91
CA TRP A 318 -5.19 -35.24 23.19
C TRP A 318 -4.15 -36.35 23.19
N LYS A 319 -3.94 -37.02 22.04
CA LYS A 319 -2.95 -38.08 21.85
C LYS A 319 -1.55 -37.52 21.69
N GLN A 320 -1.40 -36.36 21.01
CA GLN A 320 -0.15 -35.61 20.97
C GLN A 320 0.32 -35.22 22.38
N HIS A 321 -0.56 -34.59 23.18
CA HIS A 321 -0.23 -34.23 24.57
C HIS A 321 0.11 -35.43 25.45
N HIS A 322 -0.58 -36.57 25.29
CA HIS A 322 -0.24 -37.80 26.02
C HIS A 322 1.17 -38.30 25.68
N LEU A 323 1.49 -38.43 24.39
CA LEU A 323 2.82 -38.85 23.91
C LEU A 323 3.92 -37.92 24.41
N LYS A 324 3.70 -36.59 24.37
CA LYS A 324 4.69 -35.62 24.87
C LYS A 324 4.93 -35.74 26.38
N LYS A 325 3.86 -35.90 27.18
CA LYS A 325 3.98 -36.15 28.63
C LYS A 325 4.73 -37.44 28.92
N GLU A 326 4.44 -38.50 28.19
CA GLU A 326 5.12 -39.81 28.34
C GLU A 326 6.62 -39.74 28.00
N LYS A 327 7.01 -38.84 27.09
CA LYS A 327 8.41 -38.64 26.66
C LYS A 327 9.12 -37.43 27.26
N GLY A 328 8.52 -36.75 28.25
CA GLY A 328 9.15 -35.60 28.92
C GLY A 328 9.26 -34.33 28.07
N LEU A 329 8.44 -34.20 27.03
CA LEU A 329 8.37 -33.08 26.08
C LEU A 329 7.13 -32.20 26.28
N PHE A 330 6.55 -32.20 27.49
CA PHE A 330 5.42 -31.37 27.91
C PHE A 330 5.60 -30.91 29.36
#